data_AF-A0A7S1GJJ5-F1
#
_entry.id   AF-A0A7S1GJJ5-F1
#
_cell.length_a   1.000
_cell.length_b   1.000
_cell.length_c   1.000
_cell.angle_alpha   90.00
_cell.angle_beta   90.00
_cell.angle_gamma   90.00
#
_symmetry.space_group_name_H-M   'P 1'
#
loop_
_entity.id
_entity.type
_entity.pdbx_description
1 polymer ?
#
loop_
_entity_poly.entity_id
_entity_poly.type
_entity_poly.pdbx_seq_one_letter_code
_entity_poly.pdbx_strand_id
1 'polypeptide(L)'
;ATGGKLELVTFLVDKGADVDAVDIWDKTPLIDARRGRHLAIVAFLKGRAERQEPGAKLIDLIREGASASEIEKHLILHPEDVQYANADGKTPLHIAVSTERLDAVKLLLSKGANTSAMDKIDGLRPIEEALYVNNEAIAEEIKKNDKVRRDSFLQLCASGTAAAVEEHLGVHPDDLNCYDFEKQTSLHHASRAGNLKVVEVLVKKGAILTVHDNYGRTPLALASSHEPVRKFLEGLTTNPNHAPDGSYEGEEDDIYVDEIEFYSNQEQDYDEEMDPAAL
;
A
#
# COMPACT_ATOMS: atom_id res chain seq x y z
N ALA A 1 21.92 14.23 -16.52
CA ALA A 1 20.52 13.81 -16.74
C ALA A 1 19.51 14.78 -16.15
N THR A 2 19.66 15.17 -14.88
CA THR A 2 18.76 16.06 -14.12
C THR A 2 18.36 17.35 -14.86
N GLY A 3 19.34 18.02 -15.47
CA GLY A 3 19.12 19.29 -16.19
C GLY A 3 18.59 19.18 -17.63
N GLY A 4 18.23 17.98 -18.11
CA GLY A 4 17.58 17.82 -19.42
C GLY A 4 18.44 18.02 -20.67
N LYS A 5 19.75 18.17 -20.50
CA LYS A 5 20.69 18.44 -21.59
C LYS A 5 21.13 17.15 -22.29
N LEU A 6 20.39 16.69 -23.30
CA LEU A 6 20.69 15.46 -24.04
C LEU A 6 22.11 15.45 -24.61
N GLU A 7 22.50 16.51 -25.32
CA GLU A 7 23.83 16.62 -25.95
C GLU A 7 24.98 16.46 -24.93
N LEU A 8 24.82 17.04 -23.75
CA LEU A 8 25.79 16.92 -22.67
C LEU A 8 25.82 15.49 -22.11
N VAL A 9 24.66 14.85 -21.94
CA VAL A 9 24.59 13.46 -21.51
C VAL A 9 25.26 12.54 -22.52
N THR A 10 24.94 12.68 -23.81
CA THR A 10 25.56 11.91 -24.89
C THR A 10 27.07 12.11 -24.91
N PHE A 11 27.55 13.35 -24.85
CA PHE A 11 28.98 13.64 -24.79
C PHE A 11 29.69 12.97 -23.60
N LEU A 12 29.08 13.01 -22.41
CA LEU A 12 29.66 12.39 -21.21
C LEU A 12 29.70 10.87 -21.33
N VAL A 13 28.64 10.25 -21.83
CA VAL A 13 28.59 8.79 -22.06
C VAL A 13 29.62 8.37 -23.12
N ASP A 14 29.78 9.14 -24.21
CA ASP A 14 30.80 8.89 -25.23
C ASP A 14 32.23 9.04 -24.71
N LYS A 15 32.42 9.79 -23.61
CA LYS A 15 33.71 9.91 -22.90
C LYS A 15 33.91 8.83 -21.83
N GLY A 16 33.01 7.86 -21.73
CA GLY A 16 33.11 6.75 -20.78
C GLY A 16 32.57 7.08 -19.40
N ALA A 17 31.68 8.06 -19.26
CA ALA A 17 30.93 8.24 -18.02
C ALA A 17 30.11 6.97 -17.73
N ASP A 18 30.19 6.49 -16.50
CA ASP A 18 29.39 5.36 -16.03
C ASP A 18 27.90 5.74 -16.05
N VAL A 19 27.14 5.05 -16.90
CA VAL A 19 25.69 5.28 -17.09
C VAL A 19 24.85 4.78 -15.92
N ASP A 20 25.43 3.93 -15.07
CA ASP A 20 24.82 3.31 -13.90
C ASP A 20 25.36 3.89 -12.58
N ALA A 21 26.18 4.93 -12.65
CA ALA A 21 26.68 5.63 -11.47
C ALA A 21 25.52 6.09 -10.59
N VAL A 22 25.65 5.89 -9.27
CA VAL A 22 24.61 6.29 -8.31
C VAL A 22 25.05 7.47 -7.46
N ASP A 23 24.10 8.33 -7.12
CA ASP A 23 24.28 9.36 -6.10
C ASP A 23 24.13 8.78 -4.67
N ILE A 24 24.23 9.65 -3.65
CA ILE A 24 24.10 9.24 -2.23
C ILE A 24 22.69 8.72 -1.86
N TRP A 25 21.72 8.86 -2.75
CA TRP A 25 20.36 8.34 -2.62
C TRP A 25 20.11 7.15 -3.55
N ASP A 26 21.18 6.51 -4.04
CA ASP A 26 21.17 5.38 -4.96
C ASP A 26 20.51 5.68 -6.33
N LYS A 27 20.47 6.96 -6.75
CA LYS A 27 19.84 7.35 -8.01
C LYS A 27 20.80 7.31 -9.19
N THR A 28 20.39 6.62 -10.25
CA THR A 28 21.12 6.60 -11.53
C THR A 28 20.75 7.81 -12.42
N PRO A 29 21.59 8.15 -13.42
CA PRO A 29 21.25 9.11 -14.46
C PRO A 29 19.91 8.83 -15.15
N LEU A 30 19.51 7.55 -15.27
CA LEU A 30 18.21 7.19 -15.84
C LEU A 30 17.05 7.62 -14.93
N ILE A 31 17.18 7.49 -13.61
CA ILE A 31 16.19 7.97 -12.61
C ILE A 31 15.99 9.47 -12.75
N ASP A 32 17.08 10.22 -12.76
CA ASP A 32 17.05 11.68 -12.87
C ASP A 32 16.44 12.16 -14.19
N ALA A 33 16.68 11.44 -15.28
CA ALA A 33 16.04 11.72 -16.57
C ALA A 33 14.52 11.48 -16.53
N ARG A 34 14.08 10.38 -15.89
CA ARG A 34 12.65 10.06 -15.70
C ARG A 34 11.96 11.14 -14.84
N ARG A 35 12.54 11.50 -13.69
CA ARG A 35 12.02 12.54 -12.78
C ARG A 35 11.91 13.91 -13.46
N GLY A 36 12.87 14.24 -14.32
CA GLY A 36 12.87 15.47 -15.09
C GLY A 36 11.97 15.44 -16.34
N ARG A 37 11.30 14.31 -16.63
CA ARG A 37 10.52 14.06 -17.86
C ARG A 37 11.33 14.27 -19.14
N HIS A 38 12.62 13.99 -19.10
CA HIS A 38 13.54 14.18 -20.21
C HIS A 38 13.51 12.96 -21.15
N LEU A 39 12.39 12.79 -21.88
CA LEU A 39 12.08 11.59 -22.66
C LEU A 39 13.21 11.17 -23.62
N ALA A 40 13.88 12.12 -24.25
CA ALA A 40 14.99 11.83 -25.16
C ALA A 40 16.22 11.26 -24.41
N ILE A 41 16.48 11.72 -23.19
CA ILE A 41 17.55 11.18 -22.34
C ILE A 41 17.16 9.78 -21.83
N VAL A 42 15.90 9.59 -21.44
CA VAL A 42 15.38 8.27 -21.06
C VAL A 42 15.56 7.28 -22.20
N ALA A 43 15.16 7.63 -23.42
CA ALA A 43 15.36 6.78 -24.60
C ALA A 43 16.84 6.50 -24.88
N PHE A 44 17.71 7.50 -24.73
CA PHE A 44 19.16 7.34 -24.92
C PHE A 44 19.80 6.38 -23.90
N LEU A 45 19.40 6.47 -22.63
CA LEU A 45 19.97 5.69 -21.54
C LEU A 45 19.34 4.30 -21.37
N LYS A 46 18.06 4.08 -21.75
CA LYS A 46 17.32 2.81 -21.54
C LYS A 46 18.01 1.58 -22.14
N GLY A 47 18.76 1.74 -23.24
CA GLY A 47 19.51 0.65 -23.89
C GLY A 47 21.00 0.55 -23.48
N ARG A 48 21.45 1.38 -22.54
CA ARG A 48 22.86 1.48 -22.11
C ARG A 48 23.04 1.22 -20.62
N ALA A 49 22.06 1.59 -19.81
CA ALA A 49 22.04 1.35 -18.37
C ALA A 49 21.78 -0.14 -18.08
N GLU A 50 22.68 -0.79 -17.35
CA GLU A 50 22.52 -2.15 -16.82
C GLU A 50 21.76 -2.12 -15.49
N ARG A 51 21.92 -1.06 -14.69
CA ARG A 51 21.25 -0.89 -13.39
C ARG A 51 19.92 -0.16 -13.58
N GLN A 52 18.86 -0.95 -13.73
CA GLN A 52 17.49 -0.45 -13.58
C GLN A 52 17.22 -0.07 -12.12
N GLU A 53 16.26 0.83 -11.87
CA GLU A 53 15.82 1.09 -10.49
C GLU A 53 15.37 -0.24 -9.86
N PRO A 54 15.75 -0.55 -8.61
CA PRO A 54 15.16 -1.65 -7.87
C PRO A 54 13.63 -1.58 -8.01
N GLY A 55 12.96 -2.66 -8.38
CA GLY A 55 11.51 -2.69 -8.62
C GLY A 55 10.98 -2.07 -9.90
N ALA A 56 11.71 -1.21 -10.62
CA ALA A 56 11.24 -0.68 -11.92
C ALA A 56 11.09 -1.77 -12.97
N LYS A 57 11.96 -2.80 -12.92
CA LYS A 57 11.86 -3.96 -13.82
C LYS A 57 10.55 -4.73 -13.61
N LEU A 58 10.09 -4.88 -12.37
CA LEU A 58 8.82 -5.55 -12.08
C LEU A 58 7.64 -4.76 -12.67
N ILE A 59 7.64 -3.43 -12.49
CA ILE A 59 6.63 -2.55 -13.09
C ILE A 59 6.63 -2.66 -14.63
N ASP A 60 7.81 -2.63 -15.25
CA ASP A 60 7.94 -2.73 -16.71
C ASP A 60 7.45 -4.11 -17.21
N LEU A 61 7.79 -5.21 -16.53
CA LEU A 61 7.29 -6.56 -16.84
C LEU A 61 5.75 -6.61 -16.81
N ILE A 62 5.11 -6.01 -15.81
CA ILE A 62 3.65 -6.00 -15.70
C ILE A 62 3.03 -5.22 -16.86
N ARG A 63 3.55 -4.00 -17.16
CA ARG A 63 3.10 -3.14 -18.26
C ARG A 63 3.25 -3.77 -19.63
N GLU A 64 4.36 -4.48 -19.85
CA GLU A 64 4.68 -5.15 -21.11
C GLU A 64 3.88 -6.46 -21.30
N GLY A 65 3.04 -6.84 -20.33
CA GLY A 65 2.19 -8.02 -20.44
C GLY A 65 2.92 -9.34 -20.15
N ALA A 66 4.03 -9.31 -19.41
CA ALA A 66 4.77 -10.52 -19.04
C ALA A 66 3.88 -11.50 -18.27
N SER A 67 3.98 -12.80 -18.54
CA SER A 67 3.14 -13.82 -17.90
C SER A 67 3.32 -13.83 -16.37
N ALA A 68 2.32 -14.33 -15.64
CA ALA A 68 2.43 -14.53 -14.19
C ALA A 68 3.68 -15.34 -13.79
N SER A 69 4.13 -16.29 -14.61
CA SER A 69 5.37 -17.05 -14.36
C SER A 69 6.63 -16.18 -14.45
N GLU A 70 6.67 -15.22 -15.37
CA GLU A 70 7.81 -14.30 -15.50
C GLU A 70 7.85 -13.29 -14.34
N ILE A 71 6.68 -12.77 -13.97
CA ILE A 71 6.53 -11.93 -12.77
C ILE A 71 6.97 -12.70 -11.52
N GLU A 72 6.55 -13.95 -11.38
CA GLU A 72 6.92 -14.79 -10.23
C GLU A 72 8.41 -15.09 -10.19
N LYS A 73 9.03 -15.42 -11.34
CA LYS A 73 10.48 -15.62 -11.42
C LYS A 73 11.25 -14.37 -10.98
N HIS A 74 10.79 -13.18 -11.36
CA HIS A 74 11.39 -11.93 -10.90
C HIS A 74 11.25 -11.77 -9.38
N LEU A 75 10.06 -12.00 -8.83
CA LEU A 75 9.78 -11.89 -7.38
C LEU A 75 10.47 -12.97 -6.52
N ILE A 76 10.85 -14.11 -7.10
CA ILE A 76 11.70 -15.10 -6.40
C ILE A 76 13.12 -14.55 -6.19
N LEU A 77 13.64 -13.80 -7.17
CA LEU A 77 14.97 -13.22 -7.11
C LEU A 77 15.00 -11.89 -6.34
N HIS A 78 13.91 -11.14 -6.41
CA HIS A 78 13.75 -9.80 -5.85
C HIS A 78 12.40 -9.68 -5.13
N PRO A 79 12.18 -10.39 -4.01
CA PRO A 79 10.91 -10.38 -3.29
C PRO A 79 10.51 -8.99 -2.80
N GLU A 80 11.47 -8.14 -2.47
CA GLU A 80 11.28 -6.76 -2.04
C GLU A 80 10.57 -5.87 -3.08
N ASP A 81 10.70 -6.21 -4.37
CA ASP A 81 10.16 -5.40 -5.46
C ASP A 81 8.62 -5.37 -5.45
N VAL A 82 7.96 -6.32 -4.80
CA VAL A 82 6.50 -6.33 -4.63
C VAL A 82 5.98 -5.06 -3.94
N GLN A 83 6.82 -4.44 -3.10
CA GLN A 83 6.55 -3.21 -2.37
C GLN A 83 7.09 -1.95 -3.04
N TYR A 84 7.74 -2.07 -4.20
CA TYR A 84 8.30 -0.93 -4.90
C TYR A 84 7.22 0.10 -5.23
N ALA A 85 7.56 1.39 -5.18
CA ALA A 85 6.71 2.47 -5.65
C ALA A 85 7.54 3.37 -6.56
N ASN A 86 7.04 3.60 -7.77
CA ASN A 86 7.74 4.48 -8.72
C ASN A 86 7.62 5.97 -8.31
N ALA A 87 8.15 6.87 -9.15
CA ALA A 87 8.11 8.30 -8.90
C ALA A 87 6.70 8.86 -8.64
N ASP A 88 5.70 8.26 -9.29
CA ASP A 88 4.27 8.62 -9.21
C ASP A 88 3.58 7.95 -8.01
N GLY A 89 4.30 7.22 -7.16
CA GLY A 89 3.74 6.45 -6.05
C GLY A 89 3.05 5.16 -6.46
N LYS A 90 2.94 4.87 -7.77
CA LYS A 90 2.31 3.63 -8.23
C LYS A 90 3.18 2.42 -7.91
N THR A 91 2.59 1.47 -7.19
CA THR A 91 3.18 0.17 -6.86
C THR A 91 2.92 -0.85 -7.98
N PRO A 92 3.62 -2.00 -8.03
CA PRO A 92 3.28 -3.09 -8.93
C PRO A 92 1.79 -3.44 -8.94
N LEU A 93 1.12 -3.37 -7.79
CA LEU A 93 -0.31 -3.65 -7.68
C LEU A 93 -1.15 -2.61 -8.44
N HIS A 94 -0.88 -1.30 -8.29
CA HIS A 94 -1.52 -0.24 -9.10
C HIS A 94 -1.33 -0.49 -10.60
N ILE A 95 -0.11 -0.84 -11.00
CA ILE A 95 0.20 -1.11 -12.40
C ILE A 95 -0.57 -2.34 -12.92
N ALA A 96 -0.69 -3.39 -12.13
CA ALA A 96 -1.48 -4.57 -12.50
C ALA A 96 -2.98 -4.24 -12.60
N VAL A 97 -3.50 -3.38 -11.72
CA VAL A 97 -4.90 -2.91 -11.75
C VAL A 97 -5.17 -2.05 -12.98
N SER A 98 -4.36 -1.00 -13.22
CA SER A 98 -4.50 -0.09 -14.38
C SER A 98 -4.32 -0.77 -15.74
N THR A 99 -3.63 -1.92 -15.77
CA THR A 99 -3.49 -2.76 -16.98
C THR A 99 -4.53 -3.87 -17.04
N GLU A 100 -5.47 -3.91 -16.09
CA GLU A 100 -6.57 -4.86 -15.97
C GLU A 100 -6.14 -6.33 -15.93
N ARG A 101 -4.94 -6.57 -15.37
CA ARG A 101 -4.30 -7.88 -15.35
C ARG A 101 -4.62 -8.65 -14.08
N LEU A 102 -5.79 -9.30 -14.06
CA LEU A 102 -6.25 -10.08 -12.90
C LEU A 102 -5.25 -11.19 -12.47
N ASP A 103 -4.52 -11.80 -13.41
CA ASP A 103 -3.48 -12.80 -13.11
C ASP A 103 -2.31 -12.20 -12.32
N ALA A 104 -1.84 -11.03 -12.74
CA ALA A 104 -0.79 -10.28 -12.05
C ALA A 104 -1.28 -9.77 -10.69
N VAL A 105 -2.52 -9.26 -10.60
CA VAL A 105 -3.15 -8.84 -9.32
C VAL A 105 -3.14 -10.00 -8.33
N LYS A 106 -3.68 -11.17 -8.71
CA LYS A 106 -3.71 -12.35 -7.84
C LYS A 106 -2.33 -12.77 -7.37
N LEU A 107 -1.36 -12.79 -8.27
CA LEU A 107 0.02 -13.13 -7.94
C LEU A 107 0.62 -12.12 -6.94
N LEU A 108 0.53 -10.82 -7.21
CA LEU A 108 1.08 -9.78 -6.34
C LEU A 108 0.45 -9.80 -4.96
N LEU A 109 -0.87 -9.96 -4.88
CA LEU A 109 -1.58 -10.14 -3.60
C LEU A 109 -1.08 -11.38 -2.85
N SER A 110 -0.84 -12.50 -3.54
CA SER A 110 -0.27 -13.70 -2.92
C SER A 110 1.17 -13.54 -2.42
N LYS A 111 1.89 -12.52 -2.92
CA LYS A 111 3.25 -12.17 -2.49
C LYS A 111 3.28 -11.03 -1.46
N GLY A 112 2.12 -10.63 -0.94
CA GLY A 112 2.00 -9.64 0.14
C GLY A 112 2.03 -8.17 -0.32
N ALA A 113 1.63 -7.90 -1.56
CA ALA A 113 1.54 -6.53 -2.06
C ALA A 113 0.68 -5.63 -1.14
N ASN A 114 1.16 -4.42 -0.86
CA ASN A 114 0.41 -3.46 -0.06
C ASN A 114 -0.82 -2.92 -0.82
N THR A 115 -2.01 -3.31 -0.36
CA THR A 115 -3.33 -2.90 -0.87
C THR A 115 -3.77 -1.50 -0.41
N SER A 116 -3.00 -0.87 0.47
CA SER A 116 -3.27 0.46 1.01
C SER A 116 -2.29 1.53 0.56
N ALA A 117 -1.34 1.19 -0.31
CA ALA A 117 -0.47 2.20 -0.89
C ALA A 117 -1.33 3.21 -1.68
N MET A 118 -1.11 4.50 -1.45
CA MET A 118 -1.74 5.56 -2.25
C MET A 118 -0.78 5.97 -3.36
N ASP A 119 -1.27 6.07 -4.59
CA ASP A 119 -0.54 6.75 -5.64
C ASP A 119 -0.48 8.28 -5.38
N LYS A 120 0.46 8.98 -6.01
CA LYS A 120 0.68 10.42 -5.78
C LYS A 120 0.00 11.32 -6.81
N ILE A 121 -0.58 10.74 -7.85
CA ILE A 121 -1.19 11.47 -8.96
C ILE A 121 -2.67 11.67 -8.66
N ASP A 122 -3.37 10.58 -8.42
CA ASP A 122 -4.81 10.55 -8.22
C ASP A 122 -5.16 10.37 -6.73
N GLY A 123 -4.20 9.92 -5.91
CA GLY A 123 -4.41 9.68 -4.49
C GLY A 123 -5.17 8.38 -4.22
N LEU A 124 -5.24 7.49 -5.21
CA LEU A 124 -6.05 6.28 -5.16
C LEU A 124 -5.25 5.12 -4.58
N ARG A 125 -5.95 4.28 -3.82
CA ARG A 125 -5.52 2.92 -3.47
C ARG A 125 -5.78 1.98 -4.66
N PRO A 126 -5.11 0.81 -4.74
CA PRO A 126 -5.32 -0.12 -5.84
C PRO A 126 -6.77 -0.57 -6.05
N ILE A 127 -7.56 -0.68 -4.98
CA ILE A 127 -8.98 -1.00 -5.07
C ILE A 127 -9.82 0.18 -5.60
N GLU A 128 -9.47 1.42 -5.26
CA GLU A 128 -10.14 2.61 -5.84
C GLU A 128 -9.78 2.76 -7.32
N GLU A 129 -8.52 2.51 -7.69
CA GLU A 129 -8.11 2.47 -9.10
C GLU A 129 -8.90 1.39 -9.87
N ALA A 130 -9.17 0.23 -9.26
CA ALA A 130 -9.98 -0.84 -9.87
C ALA A 130 -11.43 -0.41 -10.11
N LEU A 131 -12.02 0.34 -9.18
CA LEU A 131 -13.37 0.89 -9.33
C LEU A 131 -13.41 2.03 -10.36
N TYR A 132 -12.38 2.88 -10.38
CA TYR A 132 -12.25 3.96 -11.36
C TYR A 132 -12.18 3.42 -12.81
N VAL A 133 -11.47 2.31 -13.03
CA VAL A 133 -11.44 1.63 -14.34
C VAL A 133 -12.64 0.69 -14.57
N ASN A 134 -13.62 0.68 -13.66
CA ASN A 134 -14.82 -0.15 -13.70
C ASN A 134 -14.55 -1.67 -13.83
N ASN A 135 -13.52 -2.17 -13.12
CA ASN A 135 -13.15 -3.58 -13.10
C ASN A 135 -13.52 -4.24 -11.77
N GLU A 136 -14.81 -4.59 -11.64
CA GLU A 136 -15.38 -5.23 -10.44
C GLU A 136 -14.65 -6.53 -10.04
N ALA A 137 -14.20 -7.32 -11.03
CA ALA A 137 -13.54 -8.60 -10.77
C ALA A 137 -12.20 -8.42 -10.02
N ILE A 138 -11.45 -7.37 -10.36
CA ILE A 138 -10.22 -7.01 -9.65
C ILE A 138 -10.53 -6.42 -8.27
N ALA A 139 -11.52 -5.52 -8.18
CA ALA A 139 -11.92 -4.93 -6.91
C ALA A 139 -12.34 -5.99 -5.88
N GLU A 140 -13.16 -6.97 -6.30
CA GLU A 140 -13.58 -8.09 -5.45
C GLU A 140 -12.42 -9.00 -5.04
N GLU A 141 -11.44 -9.23 -5.92
CA GLU A 141 -10.25 -10.01 -5.56
C GLU A 141 -9.39 -9.31 -4.50
N ILE A 142 -9.21 -7.99 -4.60
CA ILE A 142 -8.49 -7.20 -3.59
C ILE A 142 -9.25 -7.24 -2.25
N LYS A 143 -10.56 -6.99 -2.27
CA LYS A 143 -11.42 -7.01 -1.07
C LYS A 143 -11.39 -8.35 -0.35
N LYS A 144 -11.45 -9.44 -1.12
CA LYS A 144 -11.32 -10.80 -0.61
C LYS A 144 -9.94 -11.04 0.02
N ASN A 145 -8.87 -10.61 -0.64
CA ASN A 145 -7.52 -10.77 -0.11
C ASN A 145 -7.31 -9.97 1.18
N ASP A 146 -7.79 -8.72 1.24
CA ASP A 146 -7.73 -7.88 2.43
C ASP A 146 -8.43 -8.50 3.63
N LYS A 147 -9.60 -9.10 3.41
CA LYS A 147 -10.30 -9.84 4.47
C LYS A 147 -9.45 -11.00 5.00
N VAL A 148 -8.93 -11.85 4.12
CA VAL A 148 -8.10 -13.00 4.50
C VAL A 148 -6.83 -12.56 5.24
N ARG A 149 -6.21 -11.48 4.77
CA ARG A 149 -5.02 -10.88 5.37
C ARG A 149 -5.30 -10.34 6.78
N ARG A 150 -6.39 -9.59 6.97
CA ARG A 150 -6.81 -9.06 8.28
C ARG A 150 -7.14 -10.18 9.25
N ASP A 151 -7.90 -11.19 8.84
CA ASP A 151 -8.22 -12.38 9.66
C ASP A 151 -6.94 -13.11 10.10
N SER A 152 -5.98 -13.26 9.18
CA SER A 152 -4.67 -13.86 9.47
C SER A 152 -3.85 -13.01 10.45
N PHE A 153 -3.91 -11.68 10.33
CA PHE A 153 -3.24 -10.75 11.24
C PHE A 153 -3.83 -10.77 12.65
N LEU A 154 -5.15 -10.87 12.80
CA LEU A 154 -5.80 -11.03 14.10
C LEU A 154 -5.33 -12.32 14.80
N GLN A 155 -5.24 -13.42 14.05
CA GLN A 155 -4.68 -14.68 14.56
C GLN A 155 -3.19 -14.54 14.93
N LEU A 156 -2.42 -13.81 14.12
CA LEU A 156 -1.03 -13.49 14.43
C LEU A 156 -0.91 -12.67 15.72
N CYS A 157 -1.84 -11.75 15.98
CA CYS A 157 -1.86 -10.98 17.23
C CYS A 157 -2.14 -11.86 18.46
N ALA A 158 -3.00 -12.87 18.32
CA ALA A 158 -3.30 -13.80 19.39
C ALA A 158 -2.12 -14.74 19.70
N SER A 159 -1.53 -15.39 18.69
CA SER A 159 -0.58 -16.51 18.89
C SER A 159 0.84 -16.27 18.37
N GLY A 160 1.09 -15.17 17.67
CA GLY A 160 2.36 -14.88 17.01
C GLY A 160 3.40 -14.22 17.91
N THR A 161 4.53 -13.85 17.29
CA THR A 161 5.60 -13.12 17.95
C THR A 161 5.46 -11.61 17.72
N ALA A 162 5.98 -10.82 18.65
CA ALA A 162 6.08 -9.36 18.50
C ALA A 162 6.77 -8.94 17.18
N ALA A 163 7.85 -9.64 16.80
CA ALA A 163 8.59 -9.34 15.57
C ALA A 163 7.75 -9.55 14.31
N ALA A 164 6.99 -10.65 14.24
CA ALA A 164 6.11 -10.92 13.10
C ALA A 164 4.97 -9.88 13.00
N VAL A 165 4.44 -9.42 14.13
CA VAL A 165 3.44 -8.33 14.16
C VAL A 165 4.07 -7.01 13.71
N GLU A 166 5.28 -6.67 14.16
CA GLU A 166 5.99 -5.46 13.71
C GLU A 166 6.31 -5.50 12.21
N GLU A 167 6.70 -6.66 11.68
CA GLU A 167 6.96 -6.88 10.25
C GLU A 167 5.69 -6.69 9.43
N HIS A 168 4.59 -7.35 9.81
CA HIS A 168 3.29 -7.21 9.12
C HIS A 168 2.82 -5.76 9.09
N LEU A 169 2.87 -5.05 10.23
CA LEU A 169 2.48 -3.64 10.31
C LEU A 169 3.45 -2.69 9.58
N GLY A 170 4.66 -3.14 9.26
CA GLY A 170 5.58 -2.38 8.41
C GLY A 170 5.12 -2.35 6.94
N VAL A 171 4.43 -3.39 6.50
CA VAL A 171 3.86 -3.51 5.15
C VAL A 171 2.42 -3.00 5.10
N HIS A 172 1.63 -3.34 6.12
CA HIS A 172 0.20 -3.03 6.22
C HIS A 172 -0.11 -2.27 7.53
N PRO A 173 0.24 -0.97 7.61
CA PRO A 173 0.03 -0.19 8.83
C PRO A 173 -1.46 -0.07 9.23
N ASP A 174 -2.37 -0.07 8.25
CA ASP A 174 -3.81 0.07 8.47
C ASP A 174 -4.44 -1.12 9.21
N ASP A 175 -3.74 -2.25 9.27
CA ASP A 175 -4.21 -3.41 10.05
C ASP A 175 -4.08 -3.23 11.56
N LEU A 176 -3.40 -2.16 12.02
CA LEU A 176 -3.18 -1.91 13.44
C LEU A 176 -4.47 -1.99 14.26
N ASN A 177 -5.59 -1.51 13.73
CA ASN A 177 -6.89 -1.52 14.39
C ASN A 177 -7.94 -2.35 13.63
N CYS A 178 -7.52 -3.29 12.77
CA CYS A 178 -8.48 -4.18 12.10
C CYS A 178 -9.25 -5.01 13.13
N TYR A 179 -10.45 -5.47 12.74
CA TYR A 179 -11.37 -6.17 13.61
C TYR A 179 -12.10 -7.31 12.89
N ASP A 180 -12.58 -8.29 13.67
CA ASP A 180 -13.39 -9.40 13.17
C ASP A 180 -14.90 -9.10 13.20
N PHE A 181 -15.74 -10.06 12.85
CA PHE A 181 -17.21 -9.92 12.87
C PHE A 181 -17.79 -9.63 14.28
N GLU A 182 -17.03 -9.86 15.36
CA GLU A 182 -17.42 -9.50 16.73
C GLU A 182 -16.97 -8.09 17.12
N LYS A 183 -16.41 -7.31 16.19
CA LYS A 183 -15.72 -6.03 16.45
C LYS A 183 -14.52 -6.17 17.39
N GLN A 184 -13.92 -7.36 17.50
CA GLN A 184 -12.70 -7.53 18.28
C GLN A 184 -11.49 -7.10 17.46
N THR A 185 -10.84 -6.04 17.91
CA THR A 185 -9.62 -5.50 17.30
C THR A 185 -8.41 -6.42 17.48
N SER A 186 -7.33 -6.16 16.74
CA SER A 186 -5.99 -6.74 16.96
C SER A 186 -5.59 -6.78 18.45
N LEU A 187 -5.84 -5.69 19.19
CA LEU A 187 -5.53 -5.56 20.60
C LEU A 187 -6.45 -6.42 21.48
N HIS A 188 -7.72 -6.61 21.12
CA HIS A 188 -8.62 -7.56 21.79
C HIS A 188 -8.06 -8.99 21.69
N HIS A 189 -7.65 -9.40 20.49
CA HIS A 189 -7.09 -10.74 20.24
C HIS A 189 -5.80 -10.99 21.04
N ALA A 190 -4.86 -10.05 21.01
CA ALA A 190 -3.63 -10.14 21.80
C ALA A 190 -3.89 -10.16 23.30
N SER A 191 -4.85 -9.36 23.78
CA SER A 191 -5.20 -9.25 25.20
C SER A 191 -5.90 -10.50 25.72
N ARG A 192 -6.85 -11.03 24.96
CA ARG A 192 -7.55 -12.29 25.24
C ARG A 192 -6.60 -13.48 25.31
N ALA A 193 -5.57 -13.49 24.46
CA ALA A 193 -4.56 -14.54 24.45
C ALA A 193 -3.49 -14.38 25.55
N GLY A 194 -3.45 -13.23 26.23
CA GLY A 194 -2.41 -12.92 27.21
C GLY A 194 -1.03 -12.68 26.61
N ASN A 195 -0.94 -12.33 25.32
CA ASN A 195 0.32 -12.16 24.61
C ASN A 195 0.92 -10.77 24.88
N LEU A 196 1.54 -10.61 26.06
CA LEU A 196 2.08 -9.34 26.53
C LEU A 196 3.02 -8.67 25.53
N LYS A 197 3.87 -9.43 24.83
CA LYS A 197 4.81 -8.85 23.87
C LYS A 197 4.14 -8.27 22.63
N VAL A 198 3.09 -8.93 22.13
CA VAL A 198 2.28 -8.35 21.06
C VAL A 198 1.49 -7.15 21.57
N VAL A 199 0.90 -7.21 22.77
CA VAL A 199 0.21 -6.06 23.36
C VAL A 199 1.14 -4.84 23.47
N GLU A 200 2.36 -5.02 23.99
CA GLU A 200 3.37 -3.95 24.05
C GLU A 200 3.64 -3.32 22.67
N VAL A 201 3.79 -4.15 21.63
CA VAL A 201 4.00 -3.68 20.24
C VAL A 201 2.81 -2.90 19.72
N LEU A 202 1.60 -3.45 19.83
CA LEU A 202 0.38 -2.82 19.32
C LEU A 202 0.15 -1.46 20.00
N VAL A 203 0.31 -1.40 21.32
CA VAL A 203 0.21 -0.14 22.07
C VAL A 203 1.28 0.86 21.62
N LYS A 204 2.54 0.43 21.48
CA LYS A 204 3.64 1.28 21.00
C LYS A 204 3.37 1.84 19.59
N LYS A 205 2.67 1.09 18.75
CA LYS A 205 2.27 1.49 17.40
C LYS A 205 1.01 2.38 17.37
N GLY A 206 0.34 2.59 18.49
CA GLY A 206 -0.84 3.46 18.60
C GLY A 206 -2.19 2.74 18.50
N ALA A 207 -2.26 1.46 18.89
CA ALA A 207 -3.54 0.74 18.92
C ALA A 207 -4.53 1.40 19.90
N ILE A 208 -5.81 1.46 19.49
CA ILE A 208 -6.86 2.09 20.28
C ILE A 208 -7.24 1.18 21.47
N LEU A 209 -7.05 1.68 22.69
CA LEU A 209 -7.23 0.90 23.92
C LEU A 209 -8.69 0.75 24.37
N THR A 210 -9.58 1.60 23.85
CA THR A 210 -10.94 1.82 24.36
C THR A 210 -12.04 1.27 23.45
N VAL A 211 -11.69 0.59 22.35
CA VAL A 211 -12.68 -0.01 21.45
C VAL A 211 -13.50 -1.06 22.20
N HIS A 212 -14.81 -1.08 21.95
CA HIS A 212 -15.72 -2.07 22.52
C HIS A 212 -16.10 -3.09 21.43
N ASP A 213 -15.99 -4.38 21.76
CA ASP A 213 -16.54 -5.44 20.93
C ASP A 213 -18.08 -5.48 20.99
N ASN A 214 -18.71 -6.39 20.23
CA ASN A 214 -20.17 -6.56 20.20
C ASN A 214 -20.78 -6.95 21.56
N TYR A 215 -19.95 -7.32 22.54
CA TYR A 215 -20.37 -7.64 23.91
C TYR A 215 -20.07 -6.51 24.90
N GLY A 216 -19.64 -5.34 24.42
CA GLY A 216 -19.30 -4.18 25.24
C GLY A 216 -17.99 -4.36 26.03
N ARG A 217 -17.11 -5.28 25.61
CA ARG A 217 -15.84 -5.55 26.30
C ARG A 217 -14.72 -4.79 25.60
N THR A 218 -13.83 -4.20 26.39
CA THR A 218 -12.58 -3.61 25.91
C THR A 218 -11.46 -4.65 25.86
N PRO A 219 -10.30 -4.36 25.22
CA PRO A 219 -9.14 -5.23 25.29
C PRO A 219 -8.70 -5.50 26.73
N LEU A 220 -8.77 -4.49 27.61
CA LEU A 220 -8.48 -4.63 29.04
C LEU A 220 -9.44 -5.61 29.73
N ALA A 221 -10.74 -5.58 29.40
CA ALA A 221 -11.71 -6.53 29.97
C ALA A 221 -11.39 -7.98 29.57
N LEU A 222 -10.91 -8.20 28.33
CA LEU A 222 -10.50 -9.51 27.84
C LEU A 222 -9.17 -10.00 28.44
N ALA A 223 -8.35 -9.10 29.00
CA ALA A 223 -7.11 -9.46 29.70
C ALA A 223 -7.31 -9.95 31.14
N SER A 224 -8.56 -10.08 31.62
CA SER A 224 -8.86 -10.37 33.04
C SER A 224 -8.21 -11.64 33.60
N SER A 225 -8.02 -12.67 32.77
CA SER A 225 -7.32 -13.92 33.11
C SER A 225 -5.79 -13.85 32.98
N HIS A 226 -5.24 -12.75 32.45
CA HIS A 226 -3.82 -12.59 32.12
C HIS A 226 -3.22 -11.39 32.86
N GLU A 227 -2.81 -11.63 34.10
CA GLU A 227 -2.35 -10.59 35.02
C GLU A 227 -1.28 -9.63 34.47
N PRO A 228 -0.25 -10.08 33.73
CA PRO A 228 0.75 -9.18 33.16
C PRO A 228 0.18 -8.21 32.12
N VAL A 229 -0.71 -8.69 31.24
CA VAL A 229 -1.37 -7.86 30.24
C VAL A 229 -2.34 -6.88 30.90
N ARG A 230 -3.15 -7.39 31.85
CA ARG A 230 -4.11 -6.56 32.58
C ARG A 230 -3.40 -5.40 33.27
N LYS A 231 -2.32 -5.66 34.02
CA LYS A 231 -1.54 -4.62 34.70
C LYS A 231 -0.93 -3.61 33.73
N PHE A 232 -0.40 -4.08 32.61
CA PHE A 232 0.17 -3.21 31.58
C PHE A 232 -0.89 -2.24 31.02
N LEU A 233 -2.06 -2.76 30.63
CA LEU A 233 -3.15 -1.94 30.10
C LEU A 233 -3.78 -1.03 31.16
N GLU A 234 -3.97 -1.49 32.41
CA GLU A 234 -4.45 -0.66 33.53
C GLU A 234 -3.52 0.53 33.80
N GLY A 235 -2.20 0.31 33.71
CA GLY A 235 -1.22 1.39 33.89
C GLY A 235 -1.30 2.48 32.83
N LEU A 236 -1.84 2.17 31.65
CA LEU A 236 -2.00 3.11 30.55
C LEU A 236 -3.34 3.85 30.61
N THR A 237 -4.43 3.16 30.98
CA THR A 237 -5.78 3.76 31.05
C THR A 237 -5.98 4.64 32.28
N THR A 238 -5.15 4.49 33.32
CA THR A 238 -5.18 5.33 34.53
C THR A 238 -4.29 6.58 34.43
N ASN A 239 -3.56 6.75 33.33
CA ASN A 239 -2.70 7.90 33.10
C ASN A 239 -3.47 9.06 32.43
N PRO A 240 -3.64 10.23 33.08
CA PRO A 240 -4.42 11.35 32.53
C PRO A 240 -3.84 11.98 31.26
N ASN A 241 -2.61 11.64 30.85
CA ASN A 241 -2.02 12.04 29.57
C ASN A 241 -2.46 11.16 28.37
N HIS A 242 -3.35 10.18 28.59
CA HIS A 242 -4.08 9.42 27.58
C HIS A 242 -5.58 9.62 27.77
N ALA A 243 -6.01 10.87 27.96
CA ALA A 243 -7.42 11.20 27.93
C ALA A 243 -8.02 10.68 26.61
N PRO A 244 -9.21 10.04 26.65
CA PRO A 244 -9.86 9.55 25.45
C PRO A 244 -10.11 10.76 24.56
N ASP A 245 -9.48 10.80 23.39
CA ASP A 245 -10.04 11.65 22.34
C ASP A 245 -11.47 11.14 22.13
N GLY A 246 -12.40 12.04 22.40
CA GLY A 246 -13.82 11.77 22.38
C GLY A 246 -14.21 11.33 20.98
N SER A 247 -15.15 10.40 20.92
CA SER A 247 -15.83 9.96 19.70
C SER A 247 -14.91 9.47 18.58
N TYR A 248 -14.35 8.26 18.74
CA TYR A 248 -14.56 7.29 17.68
C TYR A 248 -16.00 6.78 17.83
N GLU A 249 -16.96 7.57 17.32
CA GLU A 249 -18.10 6.92 16.68
C GLU A 249 -17.47 6.03 15.60
N GLY A 250 -17.87 4.77 15.53
CA GLY A 250 -17.49 3.96 14.39
C GLY A 250 -18.14 4.62 13.20
N GLU A 251 -17.43 5.56 12.57
CA GLU A 251 -17.71 5.95 11.21
C GLU A 251 -17.75 4.64 10.45
N GLU A 252 -18.92 4.45 9.84
CA GLU A 252 -19.16 3.39 8.90
C GLU A 252 -18.04 3.50 7.85
N ASP A 253 -16.99 2.70 8.01
CA ASP A 253 -16.11 2.33 6.91
C ASP A 253 -16.87 1.38 5.95
N ASP A 254 -18.08 1.81 5.58
CA ASP A 254 -18.70 1.68 4.28
C ASP A 254 -18.27 2.90 3.42
N ILE A 255 -17.02 3.36 3.53
CA ILE A 255 -16.37 4.31 2.57
C ILE A 255 -16.10 3.58 1.23
N TYR A 256 -17.11 2.90 0.68
CA TYR A 256 -17.12 2.42 -0.69
C TYR A 256 -18.44 2.64 -1.41
N VAL A 257 -19.40 3.34 -0.80
CA VAL A 257 -20.70 3.58 -1.45
C VAL A 257 -21.01 5.05 -1.74
N ASP A 258 -20.42 6.02 -1.04
CA ASP A 258 -20.83 7.44 -1.19
C ASP A 258 -19.82 8.37 -1.90
N GLU A 259 -18.59 7.95 -2.21
CA GLU A 259 -17.66 8.77 -3.04
C GLU A 259 -17.77 8.52 -4.55
N ILE A 260 -18.44 7.44 -4.99
CA ILE A 260 -18.66 7.16 -6.42
C ILE A 260 -19.69 8.12 -7.04
N GLU A 261 -20.62 8.68 -6.25
CA GLU A 261 -21.55 9.71 -6.73
C GLU A 261 -20.86 11.06 -7.01
N PHE A 262 -19.64 11.30 -6.50
CA PHE A 262 -18.89 12.51 -6.85
C PHE A 262 -18.25 12.40 -8.25
N TYR A 263 -17.81 11.19 -8.65
CA TYR A 263 -17.13 10.97 -9.94
C TYR A 263 -18.07 10.58 -11.08
N SER A 264 -19.27 10.04 -10.82
CA SER A 264 -20.27 9.80 -11.87
C SER A 264 -20.98 11.08 -12.37
N ASN A 265 -20.94 12.16 -11.58
CA ASN A 265 -21.62 13.42 -11.87
C ASN A 265 -20.75 14.46 -12.62
N GLN A 266 -19.53 14.11 -13.05
CA GLN A 266 -18.66 15.01 -13.84
C GLN A 266 -18.73 14.73 -15.36
N GLU A 267 -19.53 13.76 -15.83
CA GLU A 267 -19.68 13.44 -17.27
C GLU A 267 -20.98 13.95 -17.92
N GLN A 268 -21.74 14.88 -17.30
CA GLN A 268 -22.98 15.40 -17.90
C GLN A 268 -23.00 16.87 -18.34
N ASP A 269 -21.90 17.63 -18.23
CA ASP A 269 -21.87 19.06 -18.62
C ASP A 269 -20.84 19.40 -19.72
N TYR A 270 -20.74 18.56 -20.76
CA TYR A 270 -20.06 18.92 -22.03
C TYR A 270 -20.86 18.49 -23.27
N ASP A 271 -22.16 18.74 -23.27
CA ASP A 271 -22.96 18.72 -24.50
C ASP A 271 -23.91 19.92 -24.51
N GLU A 272 -23.39 21.11 -24.86
CA GLU A 272 -24.22 22.14 -25.48
C GLU A 272 -23.38 23.10 -26.35
N GLU A 273 -23.79 23.18 -27.61
CA GLU A 273 -23.47 24.18 -28.63
C GLU A 273 -22.09 24.12 -29.33
N MET A 274 -21.93 23.15 -30.24
CA MET A 274 -21.18 23.39 -31.49
C MET A 274 -22.15 23.48 -32.67
N ASP A 275 -22.42 24.72 -33.10
CA ASP A 275 -23.16 25.07 -34.31
C ASP A 275 -22.45 24.53 -35.57
N PRO A 276 -23.07 23.64 -36.38
CA PRO A 276 -22.44 23.09 -37.59
C PRO A 276 -22.46 24.02 -38.82
N ALA A 277 -22.67 25.34 -38.67
CA ALA A 277 -22.77 26.25 -39.82
C ALA A 277 -22.01 27.59 -39.64
N ALA A 278 -20.67 27.54 -39.58
CA ALA A 278 -19.84 28.71 -39.87
C ALA A 278 -18.53 28.32 -40.58
N LEU A 279 -18.58 28.38 -41.92
CA LEU A 279 -17.50 28.60 -42.92
C LEU A 279 -16.07 28.10 -42.64
#